data_AF-A0A6P3XKZ5-F1
#
_entry.id   AF-A0A6P3XKZ5-F1
#
_cell.length_a   1.000
_cell.length_b   1.000
_cell.length_c   1.000
_cell.angle_alpha   90.00
_cell.angle_beta   90.00
_cell.angle_gamma   90.00
#
_symmetry.space_group_name_H-M   'P 1'
#
loop_
_entity.id
_entity.type
_entity.pdbx_description
1 polymer ?
#
loop_
_entity_poly.entity_id
_entity_poly.type
_entity_poly.pdbx_seq_one_letter_code
_entity_poly.pdbx_strand_id
1 'polypeptide(L)'
;MLMAYMKHICGMFRIASYRIEQALPNDITRKISVKNETTIYKEIICAVDIHRKAMKLIFQIVSFGGNTEEFLLHCIYSIAIFMYMLLGNYFGQEMMDHSNHVFLTIYNIQWYITPLHIQKIILFMLQRGSKTCSMNIGGLFIASLENFSTLFSTSISYFTVLYSTQK
;
A
#
# COMPACT_ATOMS: atom_id res chain seq x y z
N MET A 1 -9.36 -12.05 7.53
CA MET A 1 -7.96 -12.29 7.91
C MET A 1 -7.76 -12.35 9.43
N LEU A 2 -8.26 -11.38 10.21
CA LEU A 2 -8.15 -11.34 11.69
C LEU A 2 -8.72 -12.58 12.42
N MET A 3 -9.85 -13.08 11.97
CA MET A 3 -10.51 -14.28 12.52
C MET A 3 -9.66 -15.56 12.38
N ALA A 4 -8.83 -15.64 11.34
CA ALA A 4 -7.91 -16.77 11.15
C ALA A 4 -6.74 -16.69 12.14
N TYR A 5 -6.22 -15.49 12.40
CA TYR A 5 -5.19 -15.25 13.40
C TYR A 5 -5.67 -15.55 14.82
N MET A 6 -6.89 -15.13 15.20
CA MET A 6 -7.45 -15.43 16.52
C MET A 6 -7.63 -16.94 16.73
N LYS A 7 -8.12 -17.66 15.72
CA LYS A 7 -8.24 -19.12 15.78
C LYS A 7 -6.87 -19.81 15.88
N HIS A 8 -5.86 -19.29 15.18
CA HIS A 8 -4.50 -19.83 15.23
C HIS A 8 -3.82 -19.62 16.59
N ILE A 9 -4.00 -18.44 17.19
CA ILE A 9 -3.49 -18.12 18.53
C ILE A 9 -4.16 -19.00 19.59
N CYS A 10 -5.49 -19.14 19.55
CA CYS A 10 -6.21 -20.07 20.44
C CYS A 10 -5.77 -21.53 20.24
N GLY A 11 -5.46 -21.93 19.00
CA GLY A 11 -4.89 -23.24 18.70
C GLY A 11 -3.51 -23.45 19.34
N MET A 12 -2.61 -22.47 19.22
CA MET A 12 -1.27 -22.53 19.82
C MET A 12 -1.31 -22.57 21.36
N PHE A 13 -2.20 -21.80 22.00
CA PHE A 13 -2.39 -21.86 23.46
C PHE A 13 -2.94 -23.21 23.91
N ARG A 14 -3.88 -23.81 23.15
CA ARG A 14 -4.41 -25.13 23.47
C ARG A 14 -3.35 -26.23 23.36
N ILE A 15 -2.47 -26.15 22.37
CA ILE A 15 -1.35 -27.08 22.19
C ILE A 15 -0.30 -26.91 23.31
N ALA A 16 0.00 -25.67 23.70
CA ALA A 16 0.91 -25.40 24.81
C ALA A 16 0.35 -25.94 26.13
N SER A 17 -0.93 -25.69 26.42
CA SER A 17 -1.61 -26.21 27.62
C SER A 17 -1.61 -27.73 27.66
N TYR A 18 -1.91 -28.38 26.53
CA TYR A 18 -1.88 -29.85 26.41
C TYR A 18 -0.50 -30.43 26.69
N ARG A 19 0.57 -29.80 26.18
CA ARG A 19 1.96 -30.25 26.44
C ARG A 19 2.40 -30.05 27.88
N ILE A 20 1.92 -29.00 28.54
CA ILE A 20 2.17 -28.75 29.98
C ILE A 20 1.46 -29.80 30.83
N GLU A 21 0.21 -30.11 30.49
CA GLU A 21 -0.59 -31.13 31.18
C GLU A 21 0.01 -32.54 30.99
N GLN A 22 0.56 -32.83 29.81
CA GLN A 22 1.29 -34.07 29.53
C GLN A 22 2.68 -34.14 30.20
N ALA A 23 3.31 -32.99 30.46
CA ALA A 23 4.59 -32.91 31.15
C ALA A 23 4.47 -33.03 32.68
N LEU A 24 3.25 -33.06 33.23
CA LEU A 24 2.98 -33.25 34.65
C LEU A 24 2.35 -34.63 34.94
N PRO A 25 3.10 -35.74 34.83
CA PRO A 25 2.65 -37.01 35.37
C PRO A 25 2.89 -37.05 36.90
N ASN A 26 1.89 -37.52 37.64
CA ASN A 26 2.06 -38.04 39.00
C ASN A 26 2.87 -39.34 38.93
N ASP A 27 4.21 -39.29 38.81
CA ASP A 27 5.12 -40.12 39.61
C ASP A 27 6.61 -39.91 39.27
N ILE A 28 7.43 -40.21 40.27
CA ILE A 28 8.88 -40.12 40.37
C ILE A 28 9.60 -41.04 39.36
N THR A 29 10.48 -40.55 38.47
CA THR A 29 11.72 -41.29 38.12
C THR A 29 12.86 -40.43 37.51
N ARG A 30 13.88 -40.24 38.33
CA ARG A 30 15.32 -40.02 38.09
C ARG A 30 15.93 -40.68 36.82
N LYS A 31 16.52 -39.88 35.92
CA LYS A 31 17.86 -40.02 35.28
C LYS A 31 17.90 -39.29 33.93
N ILE A 32 18.73 -38.26 33.78
CA ILE A 32 19.70 -38.06 32.68
C ILE A 32 20.67 -36.95 33.11
N SER A 33 21.95 -37.18 32.85
CA SER A 33 23.14 -36.54 33.40
C SER A 33 23.18 -35.00 33.38
N VAL A 34 23.80 -34.45 34.42
CA VAL A 34 24.09 -33.02 34.77
C VAL A 34 24.66 -32.16 33.61
N LYS A 35 25.00 -32.74 32.45
CA LYS A 35 25.40 -32.00 31.23
C LYS A 35 24.23 -31.56 30.35
N ASN A 36 23.09 -32.26 30.42
CA ASN A 36 21.88 -31.92 29.66
C ASN A 36 20.99 -30.91 30.38
N GLU A 37 21.10 -30.76 31.70
CA GLU A 37 20.30 -29.81 32.48
C GLU A 37 20.55 -28.38 32.03
N THR A 38 21.80 -27.96 31.84
CA THR A 38 22.14 -26.60 31.41
C THR A 38 21.63 -26.28 30.00
N THR A 39 21.58 -27.27 29.10
CA THR A 39 20.99 -27.12 27.76
C THR A 39 19.48 -27.01 27.83
N ILE A 40 18.84 -27.85 28.65
CA ILE A 40 17.38 -27.81 28.89
C ILE A 40 16.98 -26.46 29.50
N TYR A 41 17.71 -25.95 30.49
CA TYR A 41 17.47 -24.63 31.07
C TYR A 41 17.62 -23.49 30.05
N LYS A 42 18.61 -23.56 29.15
CA LYS A 42 18.78 -22.56 28.08
C LYS A 42 17.64 -22.59 27.06
N GLU A 43 17.16 -23.77 26.68
CA GLU A 43 16.03 -23.92 25.78
C GLU A 43 14.73 -23.41 26.41
N ILE A 44 14.51 -23.68 27.69
CA ILE A 44 13.36 -23.17 28.45
C ILE A 44 13.42 -21.63 28.55
N ILE A 45 14.57 -21.05 28.89
CA ILE A 45 14.74 -19.59 28.96
C ILE A 45 14.50 -18.95 27.59
N CYS A 46 15.01 -19.55 26.52
CA CYS A 46 14.79 -19.07 25.15
C CYS A 46 13.30 -19.13 24.77
N ALA A 47 12.62 -20.24 25.08
CA ALA A 47 11.19 -20.39 24.84
C ALA A 47 10.36 -19.35 25.61
N VAL A 48 10.71 -19.07 26.87
CA VAL A 48 10.06 -18.04 27.69
C VAL A 48 10.34 -16.63 27.17
N ASP A 49 11.56 -16.34 26.70
CA ASP A 49 11.88 -15.04 26.12
C ASP A 49 11.17 -14.81 24.78
N ILE A 50 11.10 -15.83 23.93
CA ILE A 50 10.31 -15.80 22.69
C ILE A 50 8.83 -15.62 23.01
N HIS A 51 8.30 -16.34 24.00
CA HIS A 51 6.90 -16.19 24.43
C HIS A 51 6.62 -14.80 24.99
N ARG A 52 7.53 -14.24 25.78
CA ARG A 52 7.43 -12.88 26.33
C ARG A 52 7.47 -11.81 25.23
N LYS A 53 8.36 -11.96 24.24
CA LYS A 53 8.44 -11.07 23.06
C LYS A 53 7.18 -11.18 22.20
N ALA A 54 6.70 -12.39 21.92
CA ALA A 54 5.46 -12.61 21.19
C ALA A 54 4.26 -12.01 21.92
N MET A 55 4.17 -12.18 23.24
CA MET A 55 3.11 -11.60 24.06
C MET A 55 3.19 -10.07 24.11
N LYS A 56 4.39 -9.49 24.11
CA LYS A 56 4.58 -8.02 24.03
C LYS A 56 4.18 -7.47 22.66
N LEU A 57 4.50 -8.17 21.57
CA LEU A 57 4.06 -7.80 20.21
C LEU A 57 2.54 -7.92 20.06
N ILE A 58 1.96 -9.01 20.57
CA ILE A 58 0.50 -9.19 20.61
C ILE A 58 -0.14 -8.10 21.47
N PHE A 59 0.44 -7.75 22.62
CA PHE A 59 -0.06 -6.66 23.46
C PHE A 59 0.07 -5.30 22.78
N GLN A 60 1.13 -5.03 22.02
CA GLN A 60 1.23 -3.81 21.20
C GLN A 60 0.18 -3.77 20.09
N ILE A 61 -0.06 -4.90 19.41
CA ILE A 61 -1.09 -5.01 18.36
C ILE A 61 -2.51 -4.91 18.96
N VAL A 62 -2.74 -5.49 20.14
CA VAL A 62 -4.03 -5.47 20.87
C VAL A 62 -4.27 -4.13 21.57
N SER A 63 -3.23 -3.47 22.07
CA SER A 63 -3.30 -2.10 22.60
C SER A 63 -3.53 -1.10 21.47
N PHE A 64 -2.96 -1.36 20.28
CA PHE A 64 -3.37 -0.67 19.06
C PHE A 64 -4.81 -1.05 18.70
N GLY A 65 -5.27 -2.26 19.05
CA GLY A 65 -6.62 -2.81 18.92
C GLY A 65 -7.75 -1.90 19.39
N GLY A 66 -7.59 -1.18 20.50
CA GLY A 66 -8.58 -0.17 20.94
C GLY A 66 -8.71 1.01 19.97
N ASN A 67 -7.62 1.34 19.27
CA ASN A 67 -7.54 2.35 18.22
C ASN A 67 -7.55 1.73 16.81
N THR A 68 -7.74 0.41 16.66
CA THR A 68 -7.65 -0.25 15.35
C THR A 68 -8.82 0.12 14.46
N GLU A 69 -10.01 0.28 15.02
CA GLU A 69 -11.17 0.75 14.24
C GLU A 69 -10.92 2.16 13.70
N GLU A 70 -10.40 3.06 14.53
CA GLU A 70 -10.08 4.43 14.13
C GLU A 70 -8.92 4.47 13.12
N PHE A 71 -7.87 3.67 13.31
CA PHE A 71 -6.78 3.52 12.35
C PHE A 71 -7.25 2.91 11.03
N LEU A 72 -8.14 1.90 11.07
CA LEU A 72 -8.73 1.29 9.88
C LEU A 72 -9.59 2.30 9.13
N LEU A 73 -10.37 3.12 9.83
CA LEU A 73 -11.13 4.22 9.22
C LEU A 73 -10.19 5.23 8.54
N HIS A 74 -9.09 5.61 9.19
CA HIS A 74 -8.07 6.48 8.58
C HIS A 74 -7.41 5.84 7.35
N CYS A 75 -7.10 4.54 7.39
CA CYS A 75 -6.57 3.80 6.23
C CYS A 75 -7.58 3.75 5.08
N ILE A 76 -8.84 3.42 5.36
CA ILE A 76 -9.91 3.37 4.35
C ILE A 76 -10.10 4.75 3.72
N TYR A 77 -10.15 5.80 4.54
CA TYR A 77 -10.29 7.17 4.07
C TYR A 77 -9.10 7.61 3.21
N SER A 78 -7.87 7.27 3.63
CA SER A 78 -6.65 7.57 2.87
C SER A 78 -6.62 6.84 1.52
N ILE A 79 -7.01 5.56 1.49
CA ILE A 79 -7.14 4.77 0.25
C ILE A 79 -8.22 5.37 -0.64
N ALA A 80 -9.36 5.78 -0.08
CA ALA A 80 -10.45 6.39 -0.84
C ALA A 80 -10.01 7.70 -1.51
N ILE A 81 -9.30 8.58 -0.79
CA ILE A 81 -8.73 9.82 -1.36
C ILE A 81 -7.72 9.49 -2.46
N PHE A 82 -6.84 8.53 -2.22
CA PHE A 82 -5.85 8.11 -3.21
C PHE A 82 -6.51 7.60 -4.49
N MET A 83 -7.53 6.75 -4.36
CA MET A 83 -8.32 6.24 -5.49
C MET A 83 -9.05 7.36 -6.23
N TYR A 84 -9.64 8.31 -5.50
CA TYR A 84 -10.29 9.47 -6.11
C TYR A 84 -9.31 10.31 -6.94
N MET A 85 -8.13 10.60 -6.40
CA MET A 85 -7.08 11.32 -7.14
C MET A 85 -6.58 10.53 -8.35
N LEU A 86 -6.42 9.22 -8.24
CA LEU A 86 -6.01 8.35 -9.35
C LEU A 86 -7.05 8.37 -10.48
N LEU A 87 -8.34 8.22 -10.14
CA LEU A 87 -9.43 8.25 -11.11
C LEU A 87 -9.50 9.61 -11.83
N GLY A 88 -9.38 10.72 -11.09
CA GLY A 88 -9.36 12.06 -11.69
C GLY A 88 -8.20 12.25 -12.69
N ASN A 89 -7.01 11.76 -12.36
CA ASN A 89 -5.86 11.80 -13.28
C ASN A 89 -6.02 10.85 -14.47
N TYR A 90 -6.64 9.69 -14.28
CA TYR A 90 -6.95 8.75 -15.36
C TYR A 90 -7.92 9.36 -16.38
N PHE A 91 -9.04 9.94 -15.91
CA PHE A 91 -9.98 10.62 -16.79
C PHE A 91 -9.35 11.83 -17.50
N GLY A 92 -8.49 12.59 -16.80
CA GLY A 92 -7.73 13.69 -17.42
C GLY A 92 -6.83 13.20 -18.56
N GLN A 93 -6.14 12.08 -18.35
CA GLN A 93 -5.29 11.46 -19.37
C GLN A 93 -6.10 10.95 -20.56
N GLU A 94 -7.22 10.25 -20.33
CA GLU A 94 -8.07 9.71 -21.41
C GLU A 94 -8.66 10.82 -22.28
N MET A 95 -9.08 11.94 -21.67
CA MET A 95 -9.52 13.13 -22.41
C MET A 95 -8.39 13.74 -23.26
N MET A 96 -7.19 13.80 -22.71
CA MET A 96 -6.02 14.33 -23.42
C MET A 96 -5.63 13.43 -24.60
N ASP A 97 -5.65 12.11 -24.39
CA ASP A 97 -5.32 11.11 -25.42
C ASP A 97 -6.36 11.11 -26.55
N HIS A 98 -7.65 11.19 -26.23
CA HIS A 98 -8.70 11.30 -27.25
C HIS A 98 -8.56 12.58 -28.07
N SER A 99 -8.28 13.72 -27.42
CA SER A 99 -8.01 14.98 -28.10
C SER A 99 -6.78 14.89 -29.01
N ASN A 100 -5.70 14.28 -28.54
CA ASN A 100 -4.47 14.07 -29.31
C ASN A 100 -4.73 13.17 -30.53
N HIS A 101 -5.52 12.11 -30.37
CA HIS A 101 -5.91 11.23 -31.46
C HIS A 101 -6.71 11.95 -32.55
N VAL A 102 -7.69 12.78 -32.16
CA VAL A 102 -8.46 13.61 -33.11
C VAL A 102 -7.54 14.58 -33.85
N PHE A 103 -6.63 15.25 -33.13
CA PHE A 103 -5.65 16.15 -33.73
C PHE A 103 -4.74 15.43 -34.75
N LEU A 104 -4.19 14.26 -34.38
CA LEU A 104 -3.35 13.46 -35.27
C LEU A 104 -4.10 12.98 -36.51
N THR A 105 -5.38 12.60 -36.35
CA THR A 105 -6.24 12.16 -37.46
C THR A 105 -6.46 13.31 -38.45
N ILE A 106 -6.78 14.51 -37.95
CA ILE A 106 -6.97 15.71 -38.78
C ILE A 106 -5.67 16.11 -39.48
N TYR A 107 -4.53 16.02 -38.78
CA TYR A 107 -3.22 16.34 -39.33
C TYR A 107 -2.82 15.42 -40.50
N ASN A 108 -3.10 14.12 -40.40
CA ASN A 108 -2.74 13.11 -41.40
C ASN A 108 -3.66 13.12 -42.64
N ILE A 109 -4.83 13.76 -42.57
CA ILE A 109 -5.72 13.92 -43.74
C ILE A 109 -5.06 14.85 -44.77
N GLN A 110 -5.29 14.59 -46.06
CA GLN A 110 -4.83 15.45 -47.17
C GLN A 110 -5.64 16.75 -47.25
N TRP A 111 -5.61 17.56 -46.19
CA TRP A 111 -6.40 18.79 -46.04
C TRP A 111 -6.06 19.85 -47.10
N TYR A 112 -4.88 19.79 -47.71
CA TYR A 112 -4.46 20.69 -48.78
C TYR A 112 -5.19 20.48 -50.12
N ILE A 113 -5.91 19.36 -50.29
CA ILE A 113 -6.71 19.06 -51.50
C ILE A 113 -8.18 19.48 -51.30
N THR A 114 -8.60 19.77 -50.06
CA THR A 114 -10.00 20.12 -49.77
C THR A 114 -10.35 21.56 -50.17
N PRO A 115 -11.64 21.87 -50.42
CA PRO A 115 -12.10 23.22 -50.75
C PRO A 115 -11.65 24.27 -49.70
N LEU A 116 -11.35 25.49 -50.16
CA LEU A 116 -10.79 26.60 -49.34
C LEU A 116 -11.54 26.87 -48.03
N HIS A 117 -12.86 26.69 -48.01
CA HIS A 117 -13.68 26.86 -46.81
C HIS A 117 -13.37 25.81 -45.73
N ILE A 118 -13.24 24.53 -46.12
CA ILE A 118 -12.94 23.41 -45.22
C ILE A 118 -11.49 23.49 -44.76
N GLN A 119 -10.57 23.87 -45.66
CA GLN A 119 -9.16 24.05 -45.35
C GLN A 119 -8.93 25.07 -44.21
N LYS A 120 -9.66 26.20 -44.23
CA LYS A 120 -9.61 27.19 -43.14
C LYS A 120 -10.09 26.65 -41.80
N ILE A 121 -11.15 25.84 -41.80
CA ILE A 121 -11.70 25.22 -40.57
C ILE A 121 -10.68 24.23 -39.98
N ILE A 122 -10.06 23.41 -40.84
CA ILE A 122 -9.02 22.45 -40.42
C ILE A 122 -7.80 23.17 -39.85
N LEU A 123 -7.34 24.24 -40.51
CA LEU A 123 -6.24 25.09 -40.01
C LEU A 123 -6.55 25.65 -38.62
N PHE A 124 -7.78 26.11 -38.39
CA PHE A 124 -8.21 26.61 -37.09
C PHE A 124 -8.27 25.51 -36.02
N MET A 125 -8.75 24.31 -36.38
CA MET A 125 -8.75 23.13 -35.49
C MET A 125 -7.33 22.68 -35.14
N LEU A 126 -6.39 22.67 -36.10
CA LEU A 126 -4.99 22.35 -35.86
C LEU A 126 -4.30 23.43 -35.00
N GLN A 127 -4.58 24.71 -35.25
CA GLN A 127 -4.05 25.80 -34.44
C GLN A 127 -4.57 25.76 -32.99
N ARG A 128 -5.83 25.36 -32.80
CA ARG A 128 -6.45 25.25 -31.47
C ARG A 128 -6.06 23.95 -30.75
N GLY A 129 -5.88 22.85 -31.47
CA GLY A 129 -5.55 21.52 -30.95
C GLY A 129 -4.05 21.26 -30.72
N SER A 130 -3.16 22.10 -31.26
CA SER A 130 -1.71 22.03 -30.99
C SER A 130 -1.33 22.54 -29.59
N LYS A 131 -2.22 23.30 -28.94
CA LYS A 131 -2.14 23.50 -27.50
C LYS A 131 -2.55 22.17 -26.87
N THR A 132 -1.60 21.48 -26.28
CA THR A 132 -1.85 20.26 -25.49
C THR A 132 -3.08 20.53 -24.64
N CYS A 133 -4.10 19.68 -24.76
CA CYS A 133 -5.32 19.76 -23.97
C CYS A 133 -4.95 19.38 -22.52
N SER A 134 -4.14 20.24 -21.90
CA SER A 134 -3.69 20.12 -20.54
C SER A 134 -4.83 20.66 -19.71
N MET A 135 -5.59 19.73 -19.12
CA MET A 135 -6.58 20.09 -18.13
C MET A 135 -5.81 20.58 -16.90
N ASN A 136 -5.51 21.86 -16.92
CA ASN A 136 -4.74 22.56 -15.91
C ASN A 136 -5.69 22.97 -14.80
N ILE A 137 -5.58 22.31 -13.65
CA ILE A 137 -6.28 22.72 -12.43
C ILE A 137 -5.52 23.93 -11.88
N GLY A 138 -6.10 25.12 -12.04
CA GLY A 138 -5.55 26.38 -11.51
C GLY A 138 -4.20 26.81 -12.07
N GLY A 139 -3.74 26.22 -13.19
CA GLY A 139 -2.44 26.51 -13.81
C GLY A 139 -1.22 25.90 -13.10
N LEU A 140 -1.45 25.11 -12.04
CA LEU A 140 -0.38 24.49 -11.23
C LEU A 140 -0.26 22.99 -11.47
N PHE A 141 -1.34 22.33 -11.88
CA PHE A 141 -1.40 20.89 -12.01
C PHE A 141 -2.05 20.45 -13.31
N ILE A 142 -1.29 19.74 -14.15
CA ILE A 142 -1.81 19.05 -15.34
C ILE A 142 -2.34 17.69 -14.88
N ALA A 143 -3.62 17.44 -15.11
CA ALA A 143 -4.24 16.13 -14.86
C ALA A 143 -3.66 15.09 -15.85
N SER A 144 -2.63 14.37 -15.39
CA SER A 144 -1.95 13.32 -16.15
C SER A 144 -1.43 12.25 -15.20
N LEU A 145 -1.50 11.00 -15.64
CA LEU A 145 -0.97 9.87 -14.87
C LEU A 145 0.54 9.98 -14.64
N GLU A 146 1.28 10.59 -15.56
CA GLU A 146 2.72 10.83 -15.45
C GLU A 146 3.03 11.81 -14.30
N ASN A 147 2.30 12.92 -14.23
CA ASN A 147 2.41 13.89 -13.14
C ASN A 147 2.02 13.29 -11.78
N PHE A 148 1.01 12.42 -11.76
CA PHE A 148 0.64 11.71 -10.54
C PHE A 148 1.77 10.79 -10.05
N SER A 149 2.41 10.05 -10.96
CA SER A 149 3.55 9.17 -10.65
C SER A 149 4.74 9.94 -10.07
N THR A 150 5.10 11.08 -10.66
CA THR A 150 6.20 11.92 -10.16
C THR A 150 5.87 12.56 -8.81
N LEU A 151 4.64 13.00 -8.58
CA LEU A 151 4.19 13.47 -7.26
C LEU A 151 4.23 12.35 -6.19
N PHE A 152 3.83 11.14 -6.56
CA PHE A 152 3.85 10.01 -5.64
C PHE A 152 5.28 9.61 -5.26
N SER A 153 6.19 9.53 -6.24
CA SER A 153 7.60 9.19 -5.99
C SER A 153 8.32 10.26 -5.18
N THR A 154 8.04 11.54 -5.42
CA THR A 154 8.56 12.64 -4.59
C THR A 154 8.01 12.59 -3.17
N SER A 155 6.73 12.26 -2.98
CA SER A 155 6.13 12.08 -1.65
C SER A 155 6.81 10.97 -0.84
N ILE A 156 7.07 9.81 -1.45
CA ILE A 156 7.84 8.71 -0.82
C ILE A 156 9.27 9.15 -0.50
N SER A 157 9.90 9.91 -1.40
CA SER A 157 11.25 10.41 -1.19
C SER A 157 11.33 11.34 0.02
N TYR A 158 10.40 12.30 0.14
CA TYR A 158 10.29 13.17 1.32
C TYR A 158 10.03 12.38 2.60
N PHE A 159 9.13 11.39 2.55
CA PHE A 159 8.87 10.51 3.69
C PHE A 159 10.13 9.76 4.14
N THR A 160 10.91 9.24 3.17
CA THR A 160 12.16 8.52 3.44
C THR A 160 13.21 9.45 4.07
N VAL A 161 13.33 10.69 3.57
CA VAL A 161 14.25 11.70 4.13
C VAL A 161 13.86 12.03 5.58
N LEU A 162 12.58 12.32 5.84
CA LEU A 162 12.09 12.60 7.20
C LEU A 162 12.33 11.44 8.16
N TYR A 163 12.14 10.21 7.69
CA TYR A 163 12.44 9.02 8.49
C TYR A 163 13.95 8.90 8.79
N SER A 164 14.81 9.26 7.83
CA SER A 164 16.26 9.20 8.00
C SER A 164 16.81 10.23 9.00
N THR A 165 16.15 11.39 9.16
CA THR A 165 16.56 12.46 10.07
C THR A 165 16.03 12.28 11.49
N GLN A 166 15.11 11.34 11.73
CA GLN A 166 14.59 10.98 13.07
C GLN A 166 15.50 10.02 13.85
N LYS A 167 16.77 9.91 13.48
CA LYS A 167 17.78 9.05 14.11
C LYS A 167 18.86 9.90 14.77
#